data_AF-A0A1H4E164-F1
#
_entry.id   AF-A0A1H4E164-F1
#
_cell.length_a   1.000
_cell.length_b   1.000
_cell.length_c   1.000
_cell.angle_alpha   90.00
_cell.angle_beta   90.00
_cell.angle_gamma   90.00
#
_symmetry.space_group_name_H-M   'P 1'
#
loop_
_entity.id
_entity.type
_entity.pdbx_description
1 polymer ?
#
loop_
_entity_poly.entity_id
_entity_poly.type
_entity_poly.pdbx_seq_one_letter_code
_entity_poly.pdbx_strand_id
1 'polypeptide(L)' 'MTPEQKRNNRRLGLTLASIALMFFIGFIVRMVWVGR' A
#
# COMPACT_ATOMS: atom_id res chain seq x y z
N MET A 1 -2.91 -12.64 -21.20
CA MET A 1 -3.38 -12.45 -19.81
C MET A 1 -4.87 -12.71 -19.77
N THR A 2 -5.32 -13.76 -19.07
CA THR A 2 -6.76 -14.05 -19.03
C THR A 2 -7.51 -12.96 -18.26
N PRO A 3 -8.80 -12.73 -18.54
CA PRO A 3 -9.60 -11.76 -17.77
C PRO A 3 -9.58 -12.03 -16.26
N GLU A 4 -9.52 -13.30 -15.87
CA GLU A 4 -9.41 -13.73 -14.48
C GLU A 4 -8.05 -13.34 -13.85
N GLN A 5 -6.94 -13.58 -14.57
CA GLN A 5 -5.61 -13.15 -14.12
C GLN A 5 -5.54 -11.62 -13.96
N LYS A 6 -6.15 -10.85 -14.88
CA LYS A 6 -6.19 -9.38 -14.77
C LYS A 6 -6.95 -8.94 -13.52
N ARG A 7 -8.07 -9.59 -13.20
CA ARG A 7 -8.85 -9.32 -11.98
C ARG A 7 -8.06 -9.66 -10.71
N ASN A 8 -7.36 -10.79 -10.71
CA ASN A 8 -6.55 -11.21 -9.56
C ASN A 8 -5.35 -10.28 -9.36
N ASN A 9 -4.67 -9.87 -10.43
CA ASN A 9 -3.56 -8.93 -10.34
C ASN A 9 -4.01 -7.55 -9.86
N ARG A 10 -5.21 -7.10 -10.25
CA ARG A 10 -5.80 -5.86 -9.71
C ARG A 10 -6.05 -5.97 -8.20
N ARG A 11 -6.61 -7.08 -7.73
CA ARG A 11 -6.82 -7.32 -6.29
C ARG A 11 -5.49 -7.35 -5.53
N LEU A 12 -4.51 -8.09 -6.05
CA LEU A 12 -3.17 -8.17 -5.48
C LEU A 12 -2.52 -6.79 -5.38
N GLY A 13 -2.56 -6.01 -6.47
CA GLY A 13 -2.01 -4.65 -6.50
C GLY A 13 -2.68 -3.73 -5.49
N LEU A 14 -4.01 -3.79 -5.35
CA LEU A 14 -4.75 -3.02 -4.35
C LEU A 14 -4.34 -3.41 -2.92
N THR A 15 -4.21 -4.72 -2.63
CA THR A 15 -3.74 -5.20 -1.32
C THR A 15 -2.35 -4.67 -1.00
N LEU A 16 -1.40 -4.80 -1.94
CA LEU A 16 -0.03 -4.31 -1.75
C LEU A 16 0.01 -2.80 -1.56
N ALA A 17 -0.79 -2.05 -2.34
CA ALA A 17 -0.90 -0.59 -2.19
C ALA A 17 -1.47 -0.19 -0.83
N SER A 18 -2.48 -0.90 -0.30
CA SER A 18 -3.03 -0.64 1.03
C SER A 18 -2.00 -0.86 2.13
N ILE A 19 -1.22 -1.95 2.04
CA ILE A 19 -0.14 -2.23 3.00
C ILE A 19 0.92 -1.12 2.93
N ALA A 20 1.39 -0.78 1.73
CA ALA A 20 2.36 0.28 1.52
C ALA A 20 1.89 1.63 2.09
N LEU A 21 0.60 1.96 1.89
CA LEU A 21 -0.01 3.17 2.43
C LEU A 21 0.00 3.21 3.96
N MET A 22 -0.30 2.10 4.64
CA MET A 22 -0.23 2.01 6.10
C MET A 22 1.18 2.30 6.63
N PHE A 23 2.19 1.69 6.01
CA PHE A 23 3.60 1.94 6.38
C PHE A 23 4.01 3.37 6.09
N PHE A 24 3.64 3.91 4.92
CA PHE A 24 3.95 5.27 4.53
C PHE A 24 3.37 6.29 5.51
N ILE A 25 2.10 6.14 5.88
CA ILE A 25 1.46 7.01 6.89
C ILE A 25 2.18 6.90 8.23
N GLY A 26 2.48 5.69 8.70
CA GLY A 26 3.22 5.49 9.95
C GLY A 26 4.60 6.16 9.93
N PHE A 27 5.29 6.10 8.79
CA PHE A 27 6.57 6.76 8.59
C PHE A 27 6.45 8.29 8.63
N ILE A 28 5.48 8.87 7.91
CA ILE A 28 5.21 10.32 7.93
C ILE A 28 4.87 10.79 9.34
N VAL A 29 4.00 10.08 10.06
CA VAL A 29 3.63 10.39 11.44
C VAL A 29 4.87 10.40 12.34
N ARG A 30 5.77 9.43 12.20
CA ARG A 30 7.02 9.39 12.96
C ARG A 30 7.93 10.57 12.63
N MET A 31 8.12 10.90 11.36
CA MET A 31 8.95 12.04 10.96
C MET A 31 8.41 13.37 11.50
N VAL A 32 7.09 13.59 11.40
CA VAL A 32 6.47 14.87 11.80
C VAL A 32 6.33 15.00 13.32
N TRP A 33 5.94 13.93 14.02
CA TRP A 33 5.67 14.01 15.47
C TRP A 33 6.92 13.77 16.32
N VAL A 34 7.71 12.75 15.97
CA VAL A 34 8.84 12.24 16.78
C VAL A 34 10.19 12.78 16.30
N GLY A 35 10.26 13.44 15.14
CA GLY A 35 11.50 13.97 14.55
C GLY A 35 12.00 15.30 15.16
N ARG A 36 11.57 15.64 16.37
CA ARG A 36 12.07 16.78 17.15
C ARG A 36 12.89 16.28 18.33
#